data_AF-A0A1G0XTG2-F1
#
_entry.id   AF-A0A1G0XTG2-F1
#
_cell.length_a   1.000
_cell.length_b   1.000
_cell.length_c   1.000
_cell.angle_alpha   90.00
_cell.angle_beta   90.00
_cell.angle_gamma   90.00
#
_symmetry.space_group_name_H-M   'P 1'
#
loop_
_entity.id
_entity.type
_entity.pdbx_description
1 polymer ?
#
loop_
_entity_poly.entity_id
_entity_poly.type
_entity_poly.pdbx_seq_one_letter_code
_entity_poly.pdbx_strand_id
1 'polypeptide(L)'
;MSDLWDWEHTGYANDKASAVFKCKGWRYTQKMRYKSMENRVTLRDIPGDARDALAQQVQLNTSEFDYWAHDLKTYAGTDGIYVEISVPNVWICADLLRGGSWYSDQPVFGASGSIGQIPTQLFTWTQKVVKCESFEELQLNLGKYQGKLWGMVLFAHGNKLGIMTQNRQDDAELYNQSTIMLFLAPSRYKLAKIYMMQCYSGYKGTVSIRQKEMLDILSLIPHKVYKWDYIVYNYSRNKFPDDESAKKILEKILRSLFQNQEELKILEIKVNDHSFEVRVRVDWDINWHSYGIDVKVYHGMNVMLIDTGDVKDWF
;
A
#
# COMPACT_ATOMS: atom_id res chain seq x y z
N MET A 1 -26.38 -28.97 12.68
CA MET A 1 -25.02 -29.09 12.10
C MET A 1 -25.08 -28.35 10.78
N SER A 2 -24.47 -27.17 10.70
CA SER A 2 -24.38 -26.41 9.45
C SER A 2 -23.46 -27.17 8.51
N ASP A 3 -23.92 -27.44 7.29
CA ASP A 3 -23.05 -27.92 6.21
C ASP A 3 -21.94 -26.86 6.05
N LEU A 4 -20.71 -27.18 6.46
CA LEU A 4 -19.55 -26.30 6.30
C LEU A 4 -19.34 -26.10 4.79
N TRP A 5 -19.33 -24.84 4.35
CA TRP A 5 -18.99 -24.50 2.97
C TRP A 5 -17.53 -24.85 2.70
N ASP A 6 -17.32 -25.98 2.05
CA ASP A 6 -15.98 -26.49 1.74
C ASP A 6 -15.54 -25.90 0.39
N TRP A 7 -14.69 -24.88 0.44
CA TRP A 7 -14.11 -24.25 -0.74
C TRP A 7 -12.80 -24.94 -1.11
N GLU A 8 -12.80 -25.61 -2.24
CA GLU A 8 -11.64 -26.29 -2.78
C GLU A 8 -10.89 -25.37 -3.74
N HIS A 9 -9.58 -25.25 -3.57
CA HIS A 9 -8.72 -24.57 -4.54
C HIS A 9 -8.55 -25.45 -5.78
N THR A 10 -9.08 -25.02 -6.92
CA THR A 10 -9.11 -25.80 -8.17
C THR A 10 -8.03 -25.40 -9.17
N GLY A 11 -7.34 -24.29 -8.94
CA GLY A 11 -6.22 -23.85 -9.75
C GLY A 11 -6.14 -22.33 -9.85
N TYR A 12 -5.58 -21.86 -10.95
CA TYR A 12 -5.34 -20.43 -11.18
C TYR A 12 -5.89 -20.00 -12.53
N ALA A 13 -6.20 -18.71 -12.67
CA ALA A 13 -6.40 -18.10 -13.97
C ALA A 13 -5.10 -18.18 -14.81
N ASN A 14 -5.20 -18.01 -16.14
CA ASN A 14 -4.09 -18.20 -17.08
C ASN A 14 -2.81 -17.43 -16.70
N ASP A 15 -2.94 -16.21 -16.19
CA ASP A 15 -1.83 -15.35 -15.78
C ASP A 15 -1.35 -15.60 -14.34
N LYS A 16 -1.98 -16.54 -13.63
CA LYS A 16 -1.82 -16.85 -12.19
C LYS A 16 -2.10 -15.70 -11.23
N ALA A 17 -2.60 -14.57 -11.72
CA ALA A 17 -2.86 -13.40 -10.90
C ALA A 17 -4.14 -13.54 -10.07
N SER A 18 -4.98 -14.53 -10.40
CA SER A 18 -6.11 -14.95 -9.59
C SER A 18 -6.06 -16.44 -9.29
N ALA A 19 -6.43 -16.82 -8.06
CA ALA A 19 -6.65 -18.19 -7.65
C ALA A 19 -8.14 -18.52 -7.76
N VAL A 20 -8.47 -19.75 -8.12
CA VAL A 20 -9.84 -20.18 -8.39
C VAL A 20 -10.27 -21.17 -7.31
N PHE A 21 -11.41 -20.86 -6.70
CA PHE A 21 -12.00 -21.68 -5.65
C PHE A 21 -13.37 -22.16 -6.08
N LYS A 22 -13.66 -23.44 -5.83
CA LYS A 22 -14.93 -24.08 -6.14
C LYS A 22 -15.55 -24.62 -4.87
N CYS A 23 -16.84 -24.38 -4.69
CA CYS A 23 -17.60 -24.96 -3.60
C CYS A 23 -18.90 -25.56 -4.13
N LYS A 24 -19.39 -26.60 -3.46
CA LYS A 24 -20.74 -27.12 -3.64
C LYS A 24 -21.72 -26.13 -3.01
N GLY A 25 -22.10 -25.14 -3.81
CA GLY A 25 -22.63 -23.86 -3.37
C GLY A 25 -24.10 -23.79 -3.00
N TRP A 26 -24.97 -24.77 -3.31
CA TRP A 26 -26.38 -24.70 -2.86
C TRP A 26 -27.09 -26.04 -2.74
N ARG A 27 -28.03 -26.14 -1.78
CA ARG A 27 -29.19 -27.04 -1.89
C ARG A 27 -30.00 -26.66 -3.13
N TYR A 28 -30.39 -27.67 -3.91
CA TYR A 28 -31.03 -27.54 -5.22
C TYR A 28 -32.45 -26.93 -5.13
N THR A 29 -32.57 -25.61 -4.94
CA THR A 29 -33.86 -24.91 -5.03
C THR A 29 -34.22 -24.62 -6.48
N GLN A 30 -35.52 -24.72 -6.81
CA GLN A 30 -36.00 -24.47 -8.18
C GLN A 30 -35.64 -23.04 -8.66
N LYS A 31 -35.68 -22.04 -7.77
CA LYS A 31 -35.29 -20.66 -8.07
C LYS A 31 -33.82 -20.52 -8.44
N MET A 32 -32.91 -21.14 -7.69
CA MET A 32 -31.47 -21.08 -8.00
C MET A 32 -31.12 -21.88 -9.25
N ARG A 33 -31.85 -22.98 -9.50
CA ARG A 33 -31.74 -23.73 -10.78
C ARG A 33 -32.06 -22.83 -11.98
N TYR A 34 -33.18 -22.13 -11.96
CA TYR A 34 -33.54 -21.20 -13.04
C TYR A 34 -32.51 -20.08 -13.20
N LYS A 35 -32.04 -19.48 -12.10
CA LYS A 35 -30.99 -18.46 -12.17
C LYS A 35 -29.69 -19.00 -12.77
N SER A 36 -29.27 -20.20 -12.38
CA SER A 36 -28.03 -20.82 -12.88
C SER A 36 -28.14 -21.17 -14.37
N MET A 37 -29.25 -21.79 -14.79
CA MET A 37 -29.54 -22.04 -16.21
C MET A 37 -29.60 -20.73 -17.02
N GLU A 38 -30.16 -19.69 -16.40
CA GLU A 38 -30.27 -18.31 -16.88
C GLU A 38 -28.94 -17.54 -17.02
N ASN A 39 -27.84 -18.04 -16.43
CA ASN A 39 -26.63 -17.25 -16.13
C ASN A 39 -26.92 -15.92 -15.38
N ARG A 40 -27.92 -15.93 -14.50
CA ARG A 40 -28.39 -14.78 -13.70
C ARG A 40 -27.93 -14.80 -12.24
N VAL A 41 -26.99 -15.68 -11.91
CA VAL A 41 -26.39 -15.75 -10.59
C VAL A 41 -25.39 -14.62 -10.42
N THR A 42 -25.42 -13.95 -9.26
CA THR A 42 -24.50 -12.88 -8.90
C THR A 42 -23.78 -13.18 -7.60
N LEU A 43 -22.70 -12.44 -7.28
CA LEU A 43 -21.99 -12.59 -6.00
C LEU A 43 -22.94 -12.37 -4.81
N ARG A 44 -23.97 -11.53 -5.00
CA ARG A 44 -25.00 -11.26 -3.99
C ARG A 44 -25.88 -12.47 -3.66
N ASP A 45 -25.96 -13.45 -4.55
CA ASP A 45 -26.72 -14.67 -4.33
C ASP A 45 -25.94 -15.70 -3.48
N ILE A 46 -24.65 -15.47 -3.24
CA ILE A 46 -23.83 -16.35 -2.40
C ILE A 46 -24.22 -16.13 -0.92
N PRO A 47 -24.56 -17.18 -0.17
CA PRO A 47 -24.90 -17.12 1.25
C PRO A 47 -23.78 -16.50 2.09
N GLY A 48 -24.13 -15.75 3.15
CA GLY A 48 -23.16 -15.03 3.97
C GLY A 48 -22.11 -15.96 4.60
N ASP A 49 -22.54 -17.09 5.15
CA ASP A 49 -21.67 -18.14 5.70
C ASP A 49 -20.71 -18.75 4.67
N ALA A 50 -21.12 -18.84 3.39
CA ALA A 50 -20.23 -19.27 2.31
C ALA A 50 -19.17 -18.21 1.99
N ARG A 51 -19.54 -16.93 2.04
CA ARG A 51 -18.60 -15.81 1.86
C ARG A 51 -17.60 -15.74 3.00
N ASP A 52 -18.07 -15.90 4.24
CA ASP A 52 -17.25 -15.91 5.45
C ASP A 52 -16.19 -17.01 5.38
N ALA A 53 -16.61 -18.22 5.00
CA ALA A 53 -15.71 -19.36 4.84
C ALA A 53 -14.63 -19.10 3.80
N LEU A 54 -14.99 -18.60 2.60
CA LEU A 54 -14.00 -18.28 1.57
C LEU A 54 -13.07 -17.14 2.02
N ALA A 55 -13.63 -16.05 2.56
CA ALA A 55 -12.89 -14.89 3.04
C ALA A 55 -11.85 -15.28 4.10
N GLN A 56 -12.24 -16.14 5.06
CA GLN A 56 -11.34 -16.68 6.07
C GLN A 56 -10.21 -17.52 5.45
N GLN A 57 -10.54 -18.38 4.49
CA GLN A 57 -9.56 -19.23 3.81
C GLN A 57 -8.53 -18.42 3.00
N VAL A 58 -8.99 -17.36 2.32
CA VAL A 58 -8.12 -16.50 1.49
C VAL A 58 -7.55 -15.29 2.25
N GLN A 59 -7.90 -15.15 3.54
CA GLN A 59 -7.46 -14.09 4.45
C GLN A 59 -7.82 -12.68 3.96
N LEU A 60 -8.98 -12.52 3.31
CA LEU A 60 -9.50 -11.24 2.86
C LEU A 60 -10.72 -10.82 3.70
N ASN A 61 -11.05 -9.54 3.67
CA ASN A 61 -12.12 -9.00 4.50
C ASN A 61 -13.48 -9.41 3.94
N THR A 62 -14.27 -10.11 4.75
CA THR A 62 -15.64 -10.52 4.43
C THR A 62 -16.52 -9.36 3.97
N SER A 63 -16.44 -8.18 4.63
CA SER A 63 -17.31 -7.05 4.28
C SER A 63 -17.04 -6.47 2.89
N GLU A 64 -15.89 -6.83 2.30
CA GLU A 64 -15.40 -6.36 1.01
C GLU A 64 -15.52 -7.43 -0.08
N PHE A 65 -16.25 -8.53 0.17
CA PHE A 65 -16.38 -9.66 -0.75
C PHE A 65 -16.73 -9.26 -2.18
N ASP A 66 -17.70 -8.35 -2.34
CA ASP A 66 -18.14 -7.87 -3.65
C ASP A 66 -17.07 -7.02 -4.40
N TYR A 67 -15.98 -6.62 -3.73
CA TYR A 67 -14.86 -5.88 -4.31
C TYR A 67 -13.68 -6.76 -4.72
N TRP A 68 -13.39 -7.82 -3.96
CA TRP A 68 -12.25 -8.70 -4.26
C TRP A 68 -12.63 -10.00 -4.97
N ALA A 69 -13.87 -10.49 -4.87
CA ALA A 69 -14.28 -11.70 -5.56
C ALA A 69 -14.67 -11.38 -7.02
N HIS A 70 -14.15 -12.18 -7.96
CA HIS A 70 -14.31 -11.96 -9.41
C HIS A 70 -14.73 -13.24 -10.14
N ASP A 71 -15.12 -13.09 -11.41
CA ASP A 71 -15.35 -14.19 -12.37
C ASP A 71 -16.24 -15.34 -11.86
N LEU A 72 -17.33 -15.01 -11.19
CA LEU A 72 -18.32 -15.98 -10.70
C LEU A 72 -18.85 -16.86 -11.84
N LYS A 73 -18.71 -18.18 -11.69
CA LYS A 73 -19.36 -19.16 -12.55
C LYS A 73 -20.18 -20.14 -11.73
N THR A 74 -21.23 -20.66 -12.34
CA THR A 74 -22.04 -21.72 -11.72
C THR A 74 -22.26 -22.88 -12.67
N TYR A 75 -22.32 -24.07 -12.10
CA TYR A 75 -22.52 -25.30 -12.85
C TYR A 75 -23.56 -26.16 -12.14
N ALA A 76 -24.55 -26.65 -12.89
CA ALA A 76 -25.45 -27.67 -12.37
C ALA A 76 -24.73 -29.03 -12.38
N GLY A 77 -24.61 -29.66 -11.21
CA GLY A 77 -24.18 -31.04 -11.08
C GLY A 77 -25.35 -31.98 -10.72
N THR A 78 -25.04 -33.27 -10.60
CA THR A 78 -26.01 -34.31 -10.25
C THR A 78 -26.52 -34.20 -8.82
N ASP A 79 -25.77 -33.52 -7.95
CA ASP A 79 -25.96 -33.46 -6.50
C ASP A 79 -26.10 -32.03 -5.94
N GLY A 80 -26.14 -31.02 -6.81
CA GLY A 80 -26.23 -29.61 -6.40
C GLY A 80 -25.84 -28.61 -7.49
N ILE A 81 -25.76 -27.34 -7.11
CA ILE A 81 -25.15 -26.29 -7.95
C ILE A 81 -23.77 -26.01 -7.38
N TYR A 82 -22.76 -26.08 -8.24
CA TYR A 82 -21.39 -25.70 -7.93
C TYR A 82 -21.19 -24.24 -8.25
N VAL A 83 -20.40 -23.57 -7.42
CA VAL A 83 -20.01 -22.19 -7.58
C VAL A 83 -18.50 -22.13 -7.68
N GLU A 84 -17.99 -21.40 -8.66
CA GLU A 84 -16.57 -21.13 -8.86
C GLU A 84 -16.33 -19.62 -8.81
N ILE A 85 -15.31 -19.19 -8.06
CA ILE A 85 -14.96 -17.78 -7.85
C ILE A 85 -13.45 -17.61 -8.00
N SER A 86 -13.06 -16.56 -8.73
CA SER A 86 -11.68 -16.10 -8.77
C SER A 86 -11.42 -15.10 -7.65
N VAL A 87 -10.28 -15.23 -6.96
CA VAL A 87 -9.83 -14.32 -5.89
C VAL A 87 -8.45 -13.74 -6.22
N PRO A 88 -8.07 -12.59 -5.65
CA PRO A 88 -6.75 -11.98 -5.84
C PRO A 88 -5.63 -12.93 -5.40
N ASN A 89 -4.54 -12.99 -6.16
CA ASN A 89 -3.42 -13.91 -5.88
C ASN A 89 -2.03 -13.30 -6.15
N VAL A 90 -1.92 -11.99 -6.41
CA VAL A 90 -0.63 -11.35 -6.67
C VAL A 90 0.04 -10.91 -5.36
N TRP A 91 1.29 -11.29 -5.17
CA TRP A 91 2.15 -10.79 -4.10
C TRP A 91 3.23 -9.88 -4.69
N ILE A 92 3.19 -8.59 -4.34
CA ILE A 92 4.25 -7.64 -4.75
C ILE A 92 5.43 -7.76 -3.79
N CYS A 93 6.63 -7.91 -4.35
CA CYS A 93 7.89 -7.97 -3.65
C CYS A 93 8.78 -6.82 -4.16
N ALA A 94 8.81 -5.70 -3.46
CA ALA A 94 9.61 -4.54 -3.85
C ALA A 94 10.89 -4.44 -3.00
N ASP A 95 12.06 -4.72 -3.57
CA ASP A 95 13.35 -4.57 -2.89
C ASP A 95 14.11 -3.35 -3.44
N LEU A 96 13.77 -2.17 -2.92
CA LEU A 96 14.30 -0.90 -3.38
C LEU A 96 15.58 -0.50 -2.63
N LEU A 97 16.01 -1.28 -1.64
CA LEU A 97 17.26 -1.05 -0.93
C LEU A 97 18.48 -1.36 -1.80
N ARG A 98 18.35 -2.31 -2.74
CA ARG A 98 19.48 -2.87 -3.50
C ARG A 98 19.64 -2.31 -4.91
N GLY A 99 18.68 -1.52 -5.38
CA GLY A 99 18.74 -0.83 -6.67
C GLY A 99 18.97 -1.73 -7.90
N GLY A 100 18.49 -2.97 -7.86
CA GLY A 100 18.71 -3.97 -8.90
C GLY A 100 20.16 -4.47 -8.94
N SER A 101 20.40 -5.69 -8.44
CA SER A 101 21.66 -6.38 -8.68
C SER A 101 21.38 -7.63 -9.54
N TRP A 102 22.15 -7.78 -10.61
CA TRP A 102 22.34 -8.93 -11.50
C TRP A 102 22.36 -10.35 -10.86
N TYR A 103 22.38 -10.45 -9.53
CA TYR A 103 22.24 -11.68 -8.75
C TYR A 103 20.90 -11.75 -7.99
N SER A 104 19.77 -11.56 -8.69
CA SER A 104 18.42 -11.51 -8.12
C SER A 104 17.84 -12.86 -7.63
N ASP A 105 18.65 -13.92 -7.65
CA ASP A 105 18.27 -15.31 -7.35
C ASP A 105 19.09 -16.00 -6.23
N GLN A 106 19.95 -15.29 -5.50
CA GLN A 106 20.70 -15.89 -4.37
C GLN A 106 20.08 -15.50 -3.01
N PRO A 107 19.56 -16.45 -2.20
CA PRO A 107 19.28 -16.21 -0.80
C PRO A 107 20.60 -16.03 -0.04
N VAL A 108 20.99 -14.78 0.22
CA VAL A 108 22.26 -14.49 0.90
C VAL A 108 22.04 -14.48 2.41
N PHE A 109 22.56 -15.50 3.10
CA PHE A 109 22.78 -15.49 4.54
C PHE A 109 24.04 -14.66 4.89
N GLY A 110 23.97 -13.85 5.94
CA GLY A 110 25.16 -13.42 6.69
C GLY A 110 25.30 -11.92 6.96
N ALA A 111 25.27 -11.59 8.26
CA ALA A 111 25.68 -10.35 8.93
C ALA A 111 26.60 -9.37 8.15
N SER A 112 26.04 -8.39 7.43
CA SER A 112 26.53 -7.00 7.29
C SER A 112 25.88 -6.26 6.10
N GLY A 113 24.55 -6.12 6.09
CA GLY A 113 23.85 -5.23 5.13
C GLY A 113 23.06 -5.92 4.01
N SER A 114 22.21 -6.91 4.33
CA SER A 114 21.47 -7.68 3.32
C SER A 114 20.14 -8.22 3.86
N ILE A 115 19.06 -7.42 3.84
CA ILE A 115 17.75 -7.80 4.47
C ILE A 115 16.62 -8.01 3.44
N GLY A 116 16.78 -7.63 2.17
CA GLY A 116 15.67 -7.52 1.21
C GLY A 116 15.09 -8.82 0.63
N GLN A 117 15.86 -9.90 0.48
CA GLN A 117 15.40 -11.11 -0.25
C GLN A 117 14.95 -12.30 0.61
N ILE A 118 15.45 -12.45 1.84
CA ILE A 118 15.02 -13.54 2.75
C ILE A 118 13.52 -13.43 3.12
N PRO A 119 12.93 -12.25 3.36
CA PRO A 119 11.55 -12.21 3.82
C PRO A 119 10.53 -12.49 2.70
N THR A 120 10.88 -12.30 1.43
CA THR A 120 9.89 -12.43 0.33
C THR A 120 9.45 -13.87 0.09
N GLN A 121 10.31 -14.86 0.37
CA GLN A 121 9.92 -16.28 0.36
C GLN A 121 9.23 -16.72 1.67
N LEU A 122 9.56 -16.10 2.80
CA LEU A 122 8.93 -16.41 4.11
C LEU A 122 7.44 -16.04 4.15
N PHE A 123 6.99 -15.17 3.26
CA PHE A 123 5.65 -14.60 3.27
C PHE A 123 4.73 -15.11 2.15
N THR A 124 5.21 -15.99 1.27
CA THR A 124 4.48 -16.44 0.07
C THR A 124 4.38 -17.95 0.02
N TRP A 125 3.17 -18.49 -0.16
CA TRP A 125 2.95 -19.94 -0.18
C TRP A 125 2.42 -20.41 -1.54
N THR A 126 1.46 -19.67 -2.12
CA THR A 126 0.77 -20.04 -3.38
C THR A 126 0.57 -18.86 -4.32
N GLN A 127 0.95 -17.65 -3.87
CA GLN A 127 0.75 -16.42 -4.61
C GLN A 127 1.68 -16.31 -5.80
N LYS A 128 1.21 -15.63 -6.85
CA LYS A 128 2.05 -15.15 -7.94
C LYS A 128 2.92 -14.02 -7.42
N VAL A 129 4.21 -14.31 -7.22
CA VAL A 129 5.19 -13.29 -6.80
C VAL A 129 5.58 -12.42 -7.99
N VAL A 130 5.50 -11.11 -7.80
CA VAL A 130 5.96 -10.09 -8.74
C VAL A 130 7.07 -9.30 -8.05
N LYS A 131 8.31 -9.50 -8.49
CA LYS A 131 9.47 -8.77 -8.00
C LYS A 131 9.52 -7.38 -8.67
N CYS A 132 9.82 -6.35 -7.89
CA CYS A 132 10.04 -4.98 -8.35
C CYS A 132 11.38 -4.49 -7.77
N GLU A 133 12.27 -4.00 -8.62
CA GLU A 133 13.62 -3.56 -8.23
C GLU A 133 13.76 -2.03 -8.27
N SER A 134 12.77 -1.34 -8.82
CA SER A 134 12.67 0.12 -8.85
C SER A 134 11.26 0.60 -8.47
N PHE A 135 11.14 1.89 -8.15
CA PHE A 135 9.83 2.50 -7.93
C PHE A 135 8.96 2.53 -9.19
N GLU A 136 9.55 2.73 -10.37
CA GLU A 136 8.84 2.68 -11.65
C GLU A 136 8.19 1.30 -11.86
N GLU A 137 8.95 0.23 -11.64
CA GLU A 137 8.42 -1.14 -11.73
C GLU A 137 7.33 -1.39 -10.69
N LEU A 138 7.51 -0.89 -9.47
CA LEU A 138 6.50 -0.98 -8.43
C LEU A 138 5.19 -0.31 -8.87
N GLN A 139 5.24 0.94 -9.32
CA GLN A 139 4.06 1.66 -9.80
C GLN A 139 3.39 0.96 -10.98
N LEU A 140 4.19 0.55 -11.97
CA LEU A 140 3.70 -0.17 -13.14
C LEU A 140 2.97 -1.46 -12.73
N ASN A 141 3.55 -2.24 -11.81
CA ASN A 141 2.96 -3.51 -11.38
C ASN A 141 1.75 -3.33 -10.46
N LEU A 142 1.75 -2.32 -9.58
CA LEU A 142 0.57 -1.98 -8.78
C LEU A 142 -0.62 -1.59 -9.67
N GLY A 143 -0.38 -0.78 -10.71
CA GLY A 143 -1.41 -0.44 -11.69
C GLY A 143 -1.84 -1.64 -12.54
N LYS A 144 -0.89 -2.43 -13.05
CA LYS A 144 -1.16 -3.60 -13.90
C LYS A 144 -2.01 -4.67 -13.19
N TYR A 145 -1.78 -4.89 -11.90
CA TYR A 145 -2.45 -5.92 -11.11
C TYR A 145 -3.54 -5.36 -10.19
N GLN A 146 -4.00 -4.13 -10.44
CA GLN A 146 -5.14 -3.54 -9.74
C GLN A 146 -6.31 -4.53 -9.66
N GLY A 147 -6.90 -4.69 -8.47
CA GLY A 147 -7.99 -5.64 -8.23
C GLY A 147 -7.55 -7.10 -8.06
N LYS A 148 -6.30 -7.45 -8.38
CA LYS A 148 -5.73 -8.82 -8.25
C LYS A 148 -4.62 -8.92 -7.19
N LEU A 149 -4.31 -7.83 -6.49
CA LEU A 149 -3.32 -7.79 -5.42
C LEU A 149 -3.84 -8.50 -4.17
N TRP A 150 -3.14 -9.54 -3.71
CA TRP A 150 -3.43 -10.19 -2.44
C TRP A 150 -2.64 -9.57 -1.30
N GLY A 151 -1.37 -9.23 -1.53
CA GLY A 151 -0.51 -8.64 -0.51
C GLY A 151 0.76 -8.05 -1.08
N MET A 152 1.54 -7.39 -0.22
CA MET A 152 2.82 -6.81 -0.61
C MET A 152 3.84 -6.77 0.52
N VAL A 153 5.11 -6.74 0.12
CA VAL A 153 6.24 -6.37 0.97
C VAL A 153 7.11 -5.34 0.24
N LEU A 154 7.52 -4.30 0.96
CA LEU A 154 8.33 -3.21 0.43
C LEU A 154 9.53 -2.94 1.33
N PHE A 155 10.73 -3.03 0.78
CA PHE A 155 11.98 -2.63 1.41
C PHE A 155 12.47 -1.33 0.79
N ALA A 156 12.64 -0.30 1.60
CA ALA A 156 13.20 0.98 1.18
C ALA A 156 13.84 1.70 2.36
N HIS A 157 14.70 2.67 2.07
CA HIS A 157 15.01 3.69 3.05
C HIS A 157 13.82 4.63 3.21
N GLY A 158 13.70 5.28 4.35
CA GLY A 158 12.70 6.32 4.51
C GLY A 158 12.85 7.15 5.77
N ASN A 159 12.01 8.16 5.88
CA ASN A 159 11.99 9.12 6.98
C ASN A 159 10.58 9.29 7.58
N LYS A 160 10.48 10.10 8.63
CA LYS A 160 9.22 10.37 9.36
C LYS A 160 8.13 11.04 8.51
N LEU A 161 8.50 11.67 7.39
CA LEU A 161 7.57 12.30 6.43
C LEU A 161 7.11 11.33 5.34
N GLY A 162 7.49 10.06 5.45
CA GLY A 162 7.14 9.03 4.50
C GLY A 162 7.82 9.16 3.14
N ILE A 163 8.85 10.00 3.04
CA ILE A 163 9.72 10.03 1.86
C ILE A 163 10.54 8.73 1.87
N MET A 164 10.58 8.07 0.73
CA MET A 164 11.30 6.85 0.45
C MET A 164 12.34 7.10 -0.63
N THR A 165 13.49 6.45 -0.52
CA THR A 165 14.57 6.57 -1.50
C THR A 165 15.09 5.20 -1.90
N GLN A 166 15.49 5.08 -3.17
CA GLN A 166 16.16 3.91 -3.71
C GLN A 166 17.68 4.11 -3.54
N ASN A 167 18.34 3.22 -2.78
CA ASN A 167 19.76 3.35 -2.44
C ASN A 167 20.10 4.65 -1.65
N ARG A 168 21.34 4.75 -1.14
CA ARG A 168 21.86 5.91 -0.35
C ARG A 168 22.60 6.96 -1.18
N GLN A 169 22.67 6.83 -2.51
CA GLN A 169 23.42 7.74 -3.38
C GLN A 169 22.62 9.02 -3.71
N ASP A 170 23.33 10.12 -3.94
CA ASP A 170 22.80 11.50 -3.99
C ASP A 170 21.81 11.79 -5.15
N ASP A 171 21.67 10.90 -6.14
CA ASP A 171 20.72 11.01 -7.28
C ASP A 171 19.50 10.07 -7.16
N ALA A 172 19.21 9.56 -5.97
CA ALA A 172 18.08 8.65 -5.76
C ALA A 172 16.74 9.34 -6.04
N GLU A 173 15.90 8.73 -6.89
CA GLU A 173 14.52 9.17 -7.04
C GLU A 173 13.80 9.13 -5.68
N LEU A 174 13.13 10.24 -5.37
CA LEU A 174 12.32 10.37 -4.17
C LEU A 174 10.90 9.89 -4.48
N TYR A 175 10.32 9.13 -3.55
CA TYR A 175 8.91 8.75 -3.58
C TYR A 175 8.27 8.99 -2.21
N ASN A 176 6.94 9.02 -2.14
CA ASN A 176 6.22 9.07 -0.87
C ASN A 176 5.37 7.81 -0.67
N GLN A 177 5.22 7.38 0.58
CA GLN A 177 4.28 6.32 0.96
C GLN A 177 2.87 6.57 0.42
N SER A 178 2.41 7.82 0.42
CA SER A 178 1.09 8.20 -0.12
C SER A 178 0.96 7.90 -1.62
N THR A 179 2.04 8.00 -2.40
CA THR A 179 2.05 7.62 -3.82
C THR A 179 1.67 6.15 -4.00
N ILE A 180 2.18 5.26 -3.15
CA ILE A 180 1.85 3.84 -3.21
C ILE A 180 0.38 3.61 -2.84
N MET A 181 -0.09 4.27 -1.77
CA MET A 181 -1.48 4.21 -1.33
C MET A 181 -2.46 4.64 -2.44
N LEU A 182 -2.10 5.63 -3.24
CA LEU A 182 -2.89 6.07 -4.41
C LEU A 182 -3.03 4.98 -5.48
N PHE A 183 -2.04 4.10 -5.65
CA PHE A 183 -2.18 2.95 -6.55
C PHE A 183 -2.99 1.80 -5.95
N LEU A 184 -3.05 1.71 -4.61
CA LEU A 184 -3.86 0.71 -3.92
C LEU A 184 -5.35 1.10 -3.82
N ALA A 185 -5.65 2.38 -3.63
CA ALA A 185 -7.01 2.89 -3.42
C ALA A 185 -8.04 2.44 -4.48
N PRO A 186 -7.71 2.40 -5.79
CA PRO A 186 -8.64 1.95 -6.81
C PRO A 186 -9.06 0.48 -6.72
N SER A 187 -8.38 -0.36 -5.93
CA SER A 187 -8.78 -1.76 -5.72
C SER A 187 -10.03 -1.88 -4.82
N ARG A 188 -10.31 -0.87 -3.97
CA ARG A 188 -11.50 -0.80 -3.10
C ARG A 188 -11.67 -1.94 -2.08
N TYR A 189 -10.62 -2.71 -1.83
CA TYR A 189 -10.54 -3.67 -0.74
C TYR A 189 -9.16 -3.58 -0.09
N LYS A 190 -9.08 -4.05 1.16
CA LYS A 190 -7.83 -4.17 1.90
C LYS A 190 -7.08 -5.41 1.46
N LEU A 191 -5.79 -5.25 1.20
CA LEU A 191 -4.91 -6.38 0.97
C LEU A 191 -4.88 -7.28 2.21
N ALA A 192 -4.73 -8.59 2.01
CA ALA A 192 -4.62 -9.54 3.12
C ALA A 192 -3.45 -9.17 4.03
N LYS A 193 -2.30 -8.82 3.42
CA LYS A 193 -1.07 -8.49 4.15
C LYS A 193 -0.28 -7.36 3.50
N ILE A 194 0.23 -6.46 4.31
CA ILE A 194 1.14 -5.38 3.90
C ILE A 194 2.32 -5.36 4.85
N TYR A 195 3.53 -5.55 4.33
CA TYR A 195 4.76 -5.48 5.10
C TYR A 195 5.64 -4.33 4.62
N MET A 196 5.60 -3.23 5.34
CA MET A 196 6.39 -2.04 5.06
C MET A 196 7.72 -2.11 5.80
N MET A 197 8.72 -2.71 5.18
CA MET A 197 10.07 -2.90 5.72
C MET A 197 10.95 -1.64 5.59
N GLN A 198 10.32 -0.48 5.46
CA GLN A 198 10.94 0.84 5.38
C GLN A 198 11.02 1.49 6.76
N CYS A 199 12.15 2.14 7.06
CA CYS A 199 12.32 2.91 8.30
C CYS A 199 11.24 3.98 8.43
N TYR A 200 10.59 4.10 9.59
CA TYR A 200 9.51 5.06 9.85
C TYR A 200 8.23 4.85 9.02
N SER A 201 8.01 3.65 8.47
CA SER A 201 6.79 3.30 7.74
C SER A 201 5.52 3.34 8.58
N GLY A 202 5.64 3.26 9.91
CA GLY A 202 4.55 3.40 10.88
C GLY A 202 4.72 4.61 11.77
N TYR A 203 5.54 5.59 11.38
CA TYR A 203 5.80 6.73 12.26
C TYR A 203 4.51 7.47 12.60
N LYS A 204 4.35 7.73 13.89
CA LYS A 204 3.26 8.49 14.48
C LYS A 204 3.85 9.55 15.38
N GLY A 205 3.52 10.82 15.11
CA GLY A 205 4.02 11.91 15.93
C GLY A 205 4.05 13.24 15.20
N THR A 206 4.89 14.14 15.70
CA THR A 206 5.06 15.48 15.13
C THR A 206 6.40 15.59 14.44
N VAL A 207 6.39 16.09 13.21
CA VAL A 207 7.60 16.37 12.43
C VAL A 207 7.68 17.86 12.13
N SER A 208 8.87 18.42 12.33
CA SER A 208 9.21 19.77 11.89
C SER A 208 9.82 19.69 10.49
N ILE A 209 9.09 20.17 9.49
CA ILE A 209 9.56 20.30 8.11
C ILE A 209 10.28 21.64 8.01
N ARG A 210 11.59 21.59 7.75
CA ARG A 210 12.39 22.79 7.48
C ARG A 210 12.54 22.95 5.98
N GLN A 211 13.26 23.99 5.60
CA GLN A 211 13.33 24.43 4.21
C GLN A 211 13.88 23.38 3.24
N LYS A 212 14.90 22.61 3.64
CA LYS A 212 15.49 21.57 2.78
C LYS A 212 14.46 20.45 2.53
N GLU A 213 13.84 19.95 3.58
CA GLU A 213 12.83 18.90 3.50
C GLU A 213 11.59 19.36 2.73
N MET A 214 11.25 20.65 2.78
CA MET A 214 10.17 21.21 1.97
C MET A 214 10.48 21.15 0.47
N LEU A 215 11.73 21.43 0.07
CA LEU A 215 12.13 21.31 -1.34
C LEU A 215 12.04 19.85 -1.81
N ASP A 216 12.43 18.90 -0.96
CA ASP A 216 12.29 17.47 -1.25
C ASP A 216 10.81 17.09 -1.45
N ILE A 217 9.90 17.55 -0.58
CA ILE A 217 8.45 17.33 -0.73
C ILE A 217 7.93 17.97 -2.02
N LEU A 218 8.33 19.20 -2.32
CA LEU A 218 7.87 19.91 -3.51
C LEU A 218 8.30 19.20 -4.80
N SER A 219 9.48 18.59 -4.82
CA SER A 219 9.96 17.81 -5.96
C SER A 219 9.10 16.58 -6.27
N LEU A 220 8.35 16.08 -5.27
CA LEU A 220 7.42 14.96 -5.40
C LEU A 220 6.07 15.36 -6.00
N ILE A 221 5.77 16.65 -6.06
CA ILE A 221 4.50 17.15 -6.59
C ILE A 221 4.65 17.33 -8.11
N PRO A 222 3.82 16.68 -8.95
CA PRO A 222 3.93 16.80 -10.40
C PRO A 222 3.90 18.26 -10.87
N HIS A 223 4.76 18.60 -11.85
CA HIS A 223 5.14 19.90 -12.47
C HIS A 223 4.13 21.08 -12.60
N LYS A 224 2.93 21.04 -12.04
CA LYS A 224 1.93 22.12 -12.11
C LYS A 224 2.15 23.25 -11.10
N VAL A 225 3.26 23.27 -10.36
CA VAL A 225 3.51 24.35 -9.40
C VAL A 225 4.92 24.94 -9.40
N TYR A 226 5.45 25.20 -10.59
CA TYR A 226 6.64 26.05 -10.81
C TYR A 226 6.65 27.38 -10.01
N LYS A 227 5.47 27.88 -9.64
CA LYS A 227 5.32 29.10 -8.85
C LYS A 227 5.69 28.92 -7.37
N TRP A 228 5.49 27.73 -6.79
CA TRP A 228 5.79 27.45 -5.39
C TRP A 228 7.27 27.27 -5.15
N ASP A 229 7.94 26.45 -5.97
CA ASP A 229 9.39 26.24 -5.90
C ASP A 229 10.11 27.58 -6.02
N TYR A 230 9.70 28.41 -6.97
CA TYR A 230 10.26 29.76 -7.14
C TYR A 230 10.09 30.62 -5.89
N ILE A 231 8.91 30.63 -5.25
CA ILE A 231 8.67 31.48 -4.07
C ILE A 231 9.42 30.94 -2.85
N VAL A 232 9.38 29.63 -2.58
CA VAL A 232 10.10 28.98 -1.47
C VAL A 232 11.61 29.14 -1.65
N TYR A 233 12.11 28.97 -2.88
CA TYR A 233 13.52 29.13 -3.24
C TYR A 233 13.99 30.59 -3.18
N ASN A 234 13.22 31.57 -3.67
CA ASN A 234 13.65 32.98 -3.61
C ASN A 234 13.49 33.60 -2.21
N TYR A 235 12.55 33.12 -1.39
CA TYR A 235 12.48 33.49 0.02
C TYR A 235 13.74 33.03 0.78
N SER A 236 14.29 31.85 0.41
CA SER A 236 15.54 31.31 0.99
C SER A 236 16.79 32.16 0.73
N ARG A 237 16.80 32.99 -0.30
CA ARG A 237 17.99 33.73 -0.77
C ARG A 237 17.97 35.22 -0.40
N ASN A 238 17.21 35.61 0.63
CA ASN A 238 17.11 37.01 1.05
C ASN A 238 16.70 37.98 -0.08
N LYS A 239 15.84 37.54 -1.00
CA LYS A 239 15.28 38.45 -2.01
C LYS A 239 14.01 39.19 -1.54
N PHE A 240 13.50 38.82 -0.37
CA PHE A 240 12.35 39.47 0.28
C PHE A 240 12.59 39.74 1.78
N PRO A 241 13.72 40.37 2.18
CA PRO A 241 13.94 40.69 3.59
C PRO A 241 12.90 41.72 4.06
N ASP A 242 12.33 41.49 5.24
CA ASP A 242 11.41 42.38 5.96
C ASP A 242 10.04 42.70 5.32
N ASP A 243 9.63 41.97 4.28
CA ASP A 243 8.28 42.13 3.72
C ASP A 243 7.27 41.23 4.45
N GLU A 244 6.53 41.80 5.40
CA GLU A 244 5.39 41.15 6.07
C GLU A 244 4.35 40.60 5.08
N SER A 245 4.22 41.20 3.90
CA SER A 245 3.35 40.70 2.83
C SER A 245 3.91 39.39 2.26
N ALA A 246 5.23 39.29 2.08
CA ALA A 246 5.89 38.07 1.62
C ALA A 246 5.75 36.92 2.64
N LYS A 247 5.85 37.21 3.95
CA LYS A 247 5.59 36.22 5.02
C LYS A 247 4.17 35.66 4.96
N LYS A 248 3.17 36.54 4.86
CA LYS A 248 1.75 36.15 4.75
C LYS A 248 1.46 35.36 3.47
N ILE A 249 2.09 35.75 2.35
CA ILE A 249 2.01 34.99 1.11
C ILE A 249 2.59 33.60 1.35
N LEU A 250 3.83 33.47 1.83
CA LEU A 250 4.47 32.18 2.09
C LEU A 250 3.63 31.29 3.03
N GLU A 251 3.10 31.83 4.12
CA GLU A 251 2.22 31.08 5.02
C GLU A 251 0.98 30.53 4.28
N LYS A 252 0.32 31.35 3.46
CA LYS A 252 -0.84 30.92 2.65
C LYS A 252 -0.48 29.79 1.68
N ILE A 253 0.71 29.86 1.08
CA ILE A 253 1.23 28.83 0.19
C ILE A 253 1.41 27.52 0.96
N LEU A 254 2.14 27.58 2.06
CA LEU A 254 2.41 26.42 2.91
C LEU A 254 1.10 25.78 3.39
N ARG A 255 0.11 26.57 3.83
CA ARG A 255 -1.22 26.05 4.18
C ARG A 255 -1.91 25.34 3.02
N SER A 256 -1.86 25.92 1.82
CA SER A 256 -2.50 25.34 0.65
C SER A 256 -1.87 24.01 0.20
N LEU A 257 -0.56 23.84 0.40
CA LEU A 257 0.15 22.60 0.06
C LEU A 257 -0.34 21.40 0.86
N PHE A 258 -0.66 21.58 2.14
CA PHE A 258 -1.11 20.50 3.01
C PHE A 258 -2.63 20.45 3.21
N GLN A 259 -3.40 21.36 2.60
CA GLN A 259 -4.84 21.47 2.83
C GLN A 259 -5.61 20.19 2.45
N ASN A 260 -5.12 19.43 1.47
CA ASN A 260 -5.75 18.20 0.97
C ASN A 260 -4.93 16.94 1.28
N GLN A 261 -3.97 17.02 2.20
CA GLN A 261 -3.16 15.89 2.63
C GLN A 261 -3.77 15.34 3.92
N GLU A 262 -4.62 14.33 3.81
CA GLU A 262 -5.27 13.72 4.99
C GLU A 262 -4.24 13.09 5.95
N GLU A 263 -3.13 12.63 5.38
CA GLU A 263 -1.98 12.04 6.07
C GLU A 263 -1.15 13.05 6.89
N LEU A 264 -1.21 14.34 6.57
CA LEU A 264 -0.34 15.38 7.13
C LEU A 264 -1.18 16.56 7.65
N LYS A 265 -1.40 16.59 8.96
CA LYS A 265 -2.15 17.69 9.59
C LYS A 265 -1.21 18.80 10.05
N ILE A 266 -1.33 20.00 9.46
CA ILE A 266 -0.61 21.18 9.95
C ILE A 266 -1.02 21.46 11.40
N LEU A 267 -0.03 21.56 12.29
CA LEU A 267 -0.18 22.04 13.65
C LEU A 267 0.21 23.52 13.75
N GLU A 268 1.32 23.89 13.11
CA GLU A 268 1.91 25.22 13.22
C GLU A 268 2.73 25.56 11.98
N ILE A 269 2.72 26.84 11.58
CA ILE A 269 3.65 27.39 10.58
C ILE A 269 4.33 28.59 11.23
N LYS A 270 5.66 28.55 11.30
CA LYS A 270 6.48 29.68 11.71
C LYS A 270 7.21 30.21 10.50
N VAL A 271 7.06 31.50 10.21
CA VAL A 271 7.82 32.19 9.16
C VAL A 271 8.63 33.30 9.83
N ASN A 272 9.95 33.15 9.78
CA ASN A 272 10.93 34.14 10.22
C ASN A 272 11.54 34.82 8.98
N ASP A 273 12.31 35.88 9.18
CA ASP A 273 12.82 36.74 8.09
C ASP A 273 13.60 35.97 7.01
N HIS A 274 14.20 34.82 7.36
CA HIS A 274 15.06 34.02 6.46
C HIS A 274 14.77 32.50 6.49
N SER A 275 13.74 32.07 7.20
CA SER A 275 13.47 30.64 7.38
C SER A 275 12.02 30.40 7.67
N PHE A 276 11.50 29.23 7.31
CA PHE A 276 10.22 28.77 7.81
C PHE A 276 10.35 27.38 8.40
N GLU A 277 9.43 27.07 9.30
CA GLU A 277 9.22 25.75 9.86
C GLU A 277 7.74 25.42 9.81
N VAL A 278 7.41 24.27 9.23
CA VAL A 278 6.04 23.73 9.25
C VAL A 278 6.03 22.53 10.19
N ARG A 279 5.27 22.61 11.28
CA ARG A 279 5.06 21.46 12.16
C ARG A 279 3.80 20.73 11.71
N VAL A 280 3.97 19.47 11.33
CA VAL A 280 2.87 18.59 10.92
C VAL A 280 2.75 17.43 11.90
N ARG A 281 1.52 16.97 12.11
CA ARG A 281 1.24 15.67 12.71
C ARG A 281 1.12 14.65 11.59
N VAL A 282 1.79 13.51 11.79
CA VAL A 282 1.85 12.39 10.88
C VAL A 282 1.38 11.13 11.61
N ASP A 283 0.62 10.29 10.93
CA ASP A 283 0.22 8.97 11.42
C ASP A 283 0.22 7.99 10.23
N TRP A 284 1.39 7.46 9.87
CA TRP A 284 1.50 6.49 8.78
C TRP A 284 0.87 5.14 9.15
N ASP A 285 0.88 4.82 10.44
CA ASP A 285 0.34 3.58 10.97
C ASP A 285 -1.16 3.44 10.63
N ILE A 286 -1.97 4.45 10.99
CA ILE A 286 -3.41 4.43 10.68
C ILE A 286 -3.67 4.43 9.17
N ASN A 287 -2.83 5.12 8.39
CA ASN A 287 -2.98 5.20 6.94
C ASN A 287 -2.77 3.82 6.31
N TRP A 288 -1.68 3.10 6.62
CA TRP A 288 -1.46 1.76 6.09
C TRP A 288 -2.51 0.74 6.53
N HIS A 289 -3.00 0.83 7.76
CA HIS A 289 -4.09 -0.02 8.25
C HIS A 289 -5.43 0.22 7.53
N SER A 290 -5.55 1.31 6.77
CA SER A 290 -6.69 1.55 5.89
C SER A 290 -6.60 0.75 4.58
N TYR A 291 -5.41 0.24 4.22
CA TYR A 291 -5.16 -0.49 2.97
C TYR A 291 -4.88 -1.99 3.17
N GLY A 292 -4.63 -2.45 4.41
CA GLY A 292 -4.32 -3.85 4.71
C GLY A 292 -5.06 -4.39 5.93
N ILE A 293 -5.22 -5.71 5.98
CA ILE A 293 -5.82 -6.43 7.13
C ILE A 293 -4.75 -6.74 8.17
N ASP A 294 -3.68 -7.44 7.78
CA ASP A 294 -2.49 -7.64 8.59
C ASP A 294 -1.36 -6.74 8.08
N VAL A 295 -1.11 -5.65 8.80
CA VAL A 295 -0.11 -4.66 8.43
C VAL A 295 1.06 -4.74 9.40
N LYS A 296 2.29 -4.76 8.87
CA LYS A 296 3.53 -4.63 9.63
C LYS A 296 4.29 -3.40 9.17
N VAL A 297 4.56 -2.51 10.12
CA VAL A 297 5.24 -1.23 9.92
C VAL A 297 6.31 -1.03 11.00
N TYR A 298 7.19 -0.05 10.80
CA TYR A 298 8.27 0.31 11.73
C TYR A 298 8.11 1.77 12.17
N HIS A 299 8.08 2.01 13.47
CA HIS A 299 7.91 3.34 14.06
C HIS A 299 9.23 4.11 14.12
N GLY A 300 10.36 3.41 14.21
CA GLY A 300 11.71 3.96 14.15
C GLY A 300 12.51 3.49 12.94
N MET A 301 13.84 3.41 13.09
CA MET A 301 14.67 2.82 12.05
C MET A 301 14.54 1.31 12.08
N ASN A 302 14.32 0.71 10.92
CA ASN A 302 14.42 -0.72 10.76
C ASN A 302 15.90 -1.10 10.62
N VAL A 303 16.45 -1.78 11.63
CA VAL A 303 17.79 -2.35 11.59
C VAL A 303 17.66 -3.87 11.67
N MET A 304 17.84 -4.57 10.55
CA MET A 304 17.75 -6.04 10.51
C MET A 304 16.42 -6.60 11.05
N LEU A 305 15.29 -6.04 10.61
CA LEU A 305 13.94 -6.44 11.05
C LEU A 305 13.63 -6.06 12.51
N ILE A 306 14.52 -5.32 13.17
CA ILE A 306 14.31 -4.80 14.50
C ILE A 306 13.90 -3.34 14.38
N ASP A 307 12.74 -3.02 14.95
CA ASP A 307 12.32 -1.64 15.12
C ASP A 307 13.10 -1.00 16.26
N THR A 308 13.92 -0.01 15.93
CA THR A 308 14.73 0.74 16.90
C THR A 308 14.03 2.01 17.41
N GLY A 309 12.72 2.14 17.18
CA GLY A 309 11.92 3.25 17.67
C GLY A 309 12.08 3.48 19.18
N ASP A 310 12.14 4.76 19.57
CA ASP A 310 12.25 5.15 20.98
C ASP A 310 11.03 4.65 21.77
N VAL A 311 11.28 3.87 22.82
CA VAL A 311 10.28 3.35 23.79
C VAL A 311 9.55 4.50 24.53
N LYS A 312 9.97 5.75 24.36
CA LYS A 312 9.47 6.92 25.09
C LYS A 312 8.21 7.58 24.52
N ASP A 313 7.83 7.28 23.28
CA ASP A 313 6.64 7.87 22.64
C ASP A 313 5.40 6.95 22.66
N TRP A 314 5.44 5.86 23.43
CA TRP A 314 4.40 4.82 23.48
C TRP A 314 3.41 4.98 24.65
N PHE A 315 3.57 6.03 25.46
CA PHE A 315 2.72 6.35 26.61
C PHE A 315 2.29 7.82 26.60
#